data_AF-A0A2V7TN31-F1
#
_entry.id   AF-A0A2V7TN31-F1
#
_cell.length_a   1.000
_cell.length_b   1.000
_cell.length_c   1.000
_cell.angle_alpha   90.00
_cell.angle_beta   90.00
_cell.angle_gamma   90.00
#
_symmetry.space_group_name_H-M   'P 1'
#
loop_
_entity.id
_entity.type
_entity.pdbx_description
1 polymer ?
#
loop_
_entity_poly.entity_id
_entity_poly.type
_entity_poly.pdbx_seq_one_letter_code
_entity_poly.pdbx_strand_id
1 'polypeptide(L)'
;DRLAKAGVEVIEARISHLAYAPEIAAVMLRRQQAAAIIAARTRIVEGAVGMVDMALERLAKSNLVQLDEERKAAMVSNLLVVLCSDREAQPVVNTGTLYQ
;
A
#
# COMPACT_ATOMS: atom_id res chain seq x y z
N ASP A 1 -40.93 22.61 -10.10
CA ASP A 1 -42.13 22.98 -10.89
C ASP A 1 -43.39 22.15 -10.67
N ARG A 2 -43.37 20.82 -10.75
CA ARG A 2 -44.62 20.03 -10.57
C ARG A 2 -45.19 20.11 -9.15
N LEU A 3 -44.36 19.98 -8.11
CA LEU A 3 -44.80 20.02 -6.71
C LEU A 3 -45.21 21.44 -6.25
N ALA A 4 -44.51 22.47 -6.71
CA ALA A 4 -44.83 23.87 -6.36
C ALA A 4 -46.22 24.30 -6.83
N LYS A 5 -46.68 23.83 -8.01
CA LYS A 5 -48.05 24.09 -8.50
C LYS A 5 -49.14 23.45 -7.64
N ALA A 6 -48.81 22.43 -6.86
CA ALA A 6 -49.72 21.77 -5.92
C ALA A 6 -49.67 22.36 -4.50
N GLY A 7 -48.86 23.41 -4.27
CA GLY A 7 -48.68 24.00 -2.95
C GLY A 7 -47.91 23.12 -1.97
N VAL A 8 -47.15 22.12 -2.47
CA VAL A 8 -46.40 21.18 -1.64
C VAL A 8 -44.93 21.60 -1.57
N GLU A 9 -44.44 21.78 -0.35
CA GLU A 9 -43.04 22.05 -0.05
C GLU A 9 -42.30 20.75 0.30
N VAL A 10 -41.20 20.46 -0.41
CA VAL A 10 -40.39 19.26 -0.17
C VAL A 10 -39.27 19.61 0.82
N ILE A 11 -39.36 19.07 2.04
CA ILE A 11 -38.37 19.30 3.09
C ILE A 11 -37.13 18.40 2.90
N GLU A 12 -37.34 17.14 2.49
CA GLU A 12 -36.26 16.18 2.21
C GLU A 12 -36.69 15.15 1.16
N ALA A 13 -35.75 14.72 0.31
CA ALA A 13 -35.92 13.58 -0.58
C ALA A 13 -34.71 12.66 -0.47
N ARG A 14 -34.95 11.35 -0.31
CA ARG A 14 -33.91 10.32 -0.26
C ARG A 14 -34.16 9.27 -1.34
N ILE A 15 -33.07 8.76 -1.92
CA ILE A 15 -33.13 7.63 -2.85
C ILE A 15 -33.28 6.34 -2.02
N SER A 16 -34.42 5.67 -2.13
CA SER A 16 -34.67 4.42 -1.38
C SER A 16 -34.00 3.20 -2.01
N HIS A 17 -33.72 3.23 -3.31
CA HIS A 17 -33.10 2.11 -4.01
C HIS A 17 -32.30 2.61 -5.22
N LEU A 18 -31.03 2.23 -5.28
CA LEU A 18 -30.15 2.44 -6.42
C LEU A 18 -29.60 1.07 -6.83
N ALA A 19 -30.12 0.53 -7.93
CA ALA A 19 -29.59 -0.70 -8.52
C ALA A 19 -28.72 -0.37 -9.72
N TYR A 20 -27.50 -0.89 -9.72
CA TYR A 20 -26.68 -0.95 -10.92
C TYR A 20 -27.11 -2.13 -11.79
N ALA A 21 -26.88 -2.04 -13.10
CA ALA A 21 -27.01 -3.20 -13.98
C ALA A 21 -26.05 -4.32 -13.49
N PRO A 22 -26.47 -5.61 -13.50
CA PRO A 22 -25.64 -6.72 -13.01
C PRO A 22 -24.23 -6.76 -13.62
N GLU A 23 -24.11 -6.37 -14.90
CA GLU A 23 -22.85 -6.30 -15.64
C GLU A 23 -21.90 -5.23 -15.09
N ILE A 24 -22.44 -4.14 -14.57
CA ILE A 24 -21.67 -3.02 -14.04
C ILE A 24 -21.29 -3.25 -12.58
N ALA A 25 -22.17 -3.89 -11.80
CA ALA A 25 -21.91 -4.19 -10.39
C ALA A 25 -20.64 -5.05 -10.20
N ALA A 26 -20.44 -6.08 -11.03
CA ALA A 26 -19.25 -6.94 -10.98
C ALA A 26 -17.96 -6.18 -11.31
N VAL A 27 -17.98 -5.31 -12.33
CA VAL A 27 -16.84 -4.48 -12.73
C VAL A 27 -16.52 -3.43 -11.66
N MET A 28 -17.54 -2.80 -11.08
CA MET A 28 -17.38 -1.85 -9.98
C MET A 28 -16.75 -2.52 -8.75
N LEU A 29 -17.26 -3.68 -8.34
CA LEU A 29 -16.72 -4.43 -7.21
C LEU A 29 -15.25 -4.80 -7.42
N ARG A 30 -14.90 -5.32 -8.61
CA ARG A 30 -13.51 -5.67 -8.95
C ARG A 30 -12.60 -4.45 -8.87
N ARG A 31 -13.05 -3.28 -9.35
CA ARG A 31 -12.28 -2.03 -9.29
C ARG A 31 -12.09 -1.55 -7.85
N GLN A 32 -13.13 -1.64 -7.02
CA GLN A 32 -13.04 -1.28 -5.60
C GLN A 32 -12.08 -2.19 -4.84
N GLN A 33 -12.13 -3.50 -5.09
CA GLN A 33 -11.20 -4.46 -4.49
C GLN A 33 -9.76 -4.19 -4.93
N ALA A 34 -9.52 -3.94 -6.23
CA ALA A 34 -8.20 -3.58 -6.72
C ALA A 34 -7.67 -2.31 -6.03
N ALA A 35 -8.49 -1.28 -5.88
CA ALA A 35 -8.12 -0.06 -5.16
C ALA A 35 -7.80 -0.33 -3.68
N ALA A 36 -8.60 -1.17 -3.02
CA ALA A 36 -8.36 -1.57 -1.62
C ALA A 36 -7.05 -2.35 -1.46
N ILE A 37 -6.75 -3.27 -2.37
CA ILE A 37 -5.49 -4.03 -2.39
C ILE A 37 -4.30 -3.09 -2.57
N ILE A 38 -4.39 -2.15 -3.51
CA ILE A 38 -3.33 -1.16 -3.75
C ILE A 38 -3.13 -0.31 -2.49
N ALA A 39 -4.21 0.21 -1.89
CA ALA A 39 -4.12 1.02 -0.67
C ALA A 39 -3.48 0.26 0.50
N ALA A 40 -3.81 -1.03 0.66
CA ALA A 40 -3.16 -1.87 1.66
C ALA A 40 -1.66 -2.04 1.38
N ARG A 41 -1.29 -2.34 0.13
CA ARG A 41 0.11 -2.52 -0.28
C ARG A 41 0.93 -1.23 -0.11
N THR A 42 0.37 -0.07 -0.41
CA THR A 42 1.03 1.22 -0.19
C THR A 42 1.38 1.41 1.27
N ARG A 43 0.44 1.16 2.20
CA ARG A 43 0.70 1.28 3.64
C ARG A 43 1.78 0.34 4.15
N ILE A 44 1.84 -0.89 3.63
CA ILE A 44 2.88 -1.86 3.98
C ILE A 44 4.26 -1.32 3.57
N VAL A 45 4.38 -0.84 2.33
CA VAL A 45 5.64 -0.30 1.80
C VAL A 45 6.09 0.93 2.58
N GLU A 46 5.17 1.85 2.90
CA GLU A 46 5.49 3.04 3.73
C GLU A 46 6.05 2.64 5.10
N GLY A 47 5.43 1.67 5.77
CA GLY A 47 5.93 1.14 7.04
C GLY A 47 7.30 0.49 6.90
N ALA A 48 7.49 -0.33 5.86
CA ALA A 48 8.76 -1.03 5.61
C ALA A 48 9.91 -0.06 5.33
N VAL A 49 9.70 0.96 4.49
CA VAL A 49 10.71 2.00 4.21
C VAL A 49 11.10 2.73 5.49
N GLY A 50 10.12 3.10 6.32
CA GLY A 50 10.39 3.73 7.61
C GLY A 50 11.21 2.85 8.56
N MET A 51 10.92 1.54 8.61
CA MET A 51 11.70 0.59 9.42
C MET A 51 13.15 0.48 8.96
N VAL A 52 13.39 0.44 7.64
CA VAL A 52 14.74 0.36 7.07
C VAL A 52 15.53 1.64 7.33
N ASP A 53 14.90 2.80 7.17
CA ASP A 53 15.54 4.09 7.41
C ASP A 53 16.00 4.23 8.88
N MET A 54 15.10 3.90 9.83
CA MET A 54 15.44 3.88 11.26
C MET A 54 16.59 2.90 11.58
N ALA A 55 16.61 1.73 10.94
CA ALA A 55 17.66 0.74 11.16
C ALA A 55 19.03 1.25 10.66
N LEU A 56 19.07 1.82 9.46
CA LEU A 56 20.28 2.42 8.88
C LEU A 56 20.79 3.59 9.71
N GLU A 57 19.91 4.46 10.17
CA GLU A 57 20.28 5.61 10.99
C GLU A 57 20.89 5.16 12.34
N ARG A 58 20.31 4.13 12.98
CA ARG A 58 20.86 3.57 14.22
C ARG A 58 22.22 2.91 14.04
N LEU A 59 22.41 2.17 12.94
CA LEU A 59 23.69 1.53 12.61
C LEU A 59 24.79 2.58 12.34
N ALA A 60 24.44 3.65 11.62
CA ALA A 60 25.34 4.78 11.36
C ALA A 60 25.71 5.52 12.65
N LYS A 61 24.73 5.84 13.52
CA LYS A 61 24.97 6.50 14.82
C LYS A 61 25.85 5.66 15.75
N SER A 62 25.70 4.35 15.71
CA SER A 62 26.48 3.43 16.57
C SER A 62 27.87 3.15 16.00
N ASN A 63 28.20 3.68 14.82
CA ASN A 63 29.45 3.45 14.08
C ASN A 63 29.83 1.96 13.95
N LEU A 64 28.82 1.07 13.99
CA LEU A 64 29.00 -0.38 14.01
C LEU A 64 29.40 -0.91 12.62
N VAL A 65 29.00 -0.21 11.56
CA VAL A 65 29.22 -0.62 10.17
C VAL A 65 29.50 0.61 9.30
N GLN A 66 30.58 0.55 8.51
CA GLN A 66 30.85 1.49 7.41
C GLN A 66 30.25 0.90 6.13
N LEU A 67 29.22 1.54 5.60
CA LEU A 67 28.57 1.14 4.35
C LEU A 67 28.91 2.16 3.27
N ASP A 68 29.49 1.70 2.18
CA ASP A 68 29.50 2.45 0.93
C ASP A 68 28.08 2.55 0.35
N GLU A 69 27.87 3.42 -0.64
CA GLU A 69 26.56 3.63 -1.24
C GLU A 69 25.98 2.36 -1.89
N GLU A 70 26.85 1.53 -2.46
CA GLU A 70 26.46 0.29 -3.15
C GLU A 70 25.94 -0.77 -2.16
N ARG A 71 26.65 -1.00 -1.05
CA ARG A 71 26.21 -1.92 0.02
C ARG A 71 24.97 -1.41 0.71
N LYS A 72 24.83 -0.09 0.88
CA LYS A 72 23.62 0.52 1.44
C LYS A 72 22.41 0.23 0.55
N ALA A 73 22.53 0.42 -0.76
CA ALA A 73 21.47 0.12 -1.72
C ALA A 73 21.10 -1.38 -1.72
N ALA A 74 22.09 -2.26 -1.71
CA ALA A 74 21.88 -3.71 -1.62
C ALA A 74 21.14 -4.11 -0.33
N MET A 75 21.52 -3.54 0.82
CA MET A 75 20.90 -3.84 2.10
C MET A 75 19.46 -3.33 2.18
N VAL A 76 19.19 -2.12 1.67
CA VAL A 76 17.82 -1.58 1.56
C VAL A 76 16.95 -2.49 0.70
N SER A 77 17.44 -2.91 -0.46
CA SER A 77 16.72 -3.82 -1.36
C SER A 77 16.36 -5.13 -0.66
N ASN A 78 17.34 -5.77 -0.02
CA ASN A 78 17.13 -7.03 0.69
C ASN A 78 16.13 -6.88 1.83
N LEU A 79 16.23 -5.81 2.62
CA LEU A 79 15.30 -5.57 3.73
C LEU A 79 13.89 -5.27 3.25
N LEU A 80 13.72 -4.47 2.19
CA LEU A 80 12.40 -4.20 1.60
C LEU A 80 11.77 -5.46 1.04
N VAL A 81 12.55 -6.33 0.38
CA VAL A 81 12.04 -7.63 -0.10
C VAL A 81 11.56 -8.47 1.08
N VAL A 82 12.31 -8.54 2.18
CA VAL A 82 11.91 -9.32 3.37
C VAL A 82 10.68 -8.73 4.05
N LEU A 83 10.61 -7.40 4.22
CA LEU A 83 9.53 -6.73 4.94
C LEU A 83 8.22 -6.62 4.14
N CYS A 84 8.32 -6.52 2.81
CA CYS A 84 7.16 -6.37 1.92
C CYS A 84 6.71 -7.70 1.28
N SER A 85 7.38 -8.82 1.56
CA SER A 85 6.97 -10.12 1.01
C SER A 85 5.70 -10.63 1.68
N ASP A 86 4.71 -10.97 0.84
CA ASP A 86 3.34 -11.40 1.22
C ASP A 86 3.27 -12.88 1.65
N ARG A 87 4.32 -13.66 1.32
CA ARG A 87 4.55 -15.02 1.83
C ARG A 87 5.76 -14.97 2.75
N GLU A 88 5.85 -15.91 3.70
CA GLU A 88 7.09 -16.23 4.41
C GLU A 88 8.23 -16.26 3.39
N ALA A 89 8.94 -15.14 3.26
CA ALA A 89 9.98 -14.99 2.26
C ALA A 89 11.00 -16.06 2.62
N GLN A 90 11.17 -17.08 1.78
CA GLN A 90 12.36 -17.91 1.84
C GLN A 90 13.45 -17.02 1.28
N PRO A 91 14.19 -16.30 2.13
CA PRO A 91 15.10 -15.32 1.62
C PRO A 91 16.26 -16.15 1.08
N VAL A 92 16.39 -16.21 -0.24
CA VAL A 92 17.68 -16.58 -0.83
C VAL A 92 18.56 -15.37 -0.60
N VAL A 93 19.07 -15.26 0.64
CA VAL A 93 20.03 -14.23 1.02
C VAL A 93 21.29 -14.55 0.25
N ASN A 94 21.47 -13.91 -0.91
CA ASN A 94 22.74 -13.96 -1.61
C ASN A 94 23.71 -13.07 -0.82
N THR A 95 24.34 -13.64 0.21
CA THR A 95 25.42 -13.03 0.98
C THR A 95 26.72 -13.05 0.18
N GLY A 96 26.67 -12.68 -1.11
CA GLY A 96 27.72 -12.86 -2.10
C GLY A 96 29.11 -12.84 -1.47
N THR A 97 29.77 -14.01 -1.45
CA THR A 97 31.17 -14.12 -1.05
C THR A 97 31.99 -13.39 -2.11
N LEU A 98 32.18 -12.10 -1.91
CA LEU A 98 32.87 -11.19 -2.82
C LEU A 98 34.20 -10.75 -2.19
N TYR A 99 35.02 -11.74 -1.82
CA TYR A 99 36.47 -11.61 -1.71
C TYR A 99 37.11 -12.94 -2.11
N GLN A 100 37.54 -13.01 -3.37
CA GLN A 100 38.71 -13.74 -3.82
C GLN A 100 39.57 -12.76 -4.62
#